data_AF-G8R0K4-F1
#
_entry.id   AF-G8R0K4-F1
#
_cell.length_a   1.000
_cell.length_b   1.000
_cell.length_c   1.000
_cell.angle_alpha   90.00
_cell.angle_beta   90.00
_cell.angle_gamma   90.00
#
_symmetry.space_group_name_H-M   'P 1'
#
loop_
_entity.id
_entity.type
_entity.pdbx_description
1 polymer ?
#
loop_
_entity_poly.entity_id
_entity_poly.type
_entity_poly.pdbx_seq_one_letter_code
_entity_poly.pdbx_strand_id
1 'polypeptide(L)'
;MFHYPHMDIPFEIADALLGESNQVRVIMYLENGAKLHRALKRTKNGETRIALGKSTLKQAKINPDLELSLYLEIDETEFGFEMPEELAEVMRQDPEGDKAFRELKPGLQRSFLHYIVSAKTVDTRIKRSLKLIDNLKQGIISAGTHRQG
;
A
#
# COMPACT_ATOMS: atom_id res chain seq x y z
N MET A 1 0.66 -21.41 -3.15
CA MET A 1 0.21 -21.62 -4.54
C MET A 1 -0.50 -20.34 -5.00
N PHE A 2 -0.36 -19.94 -6.27
CA PHE A 2 -1.03 -18.74 -6.78
C PHE A 2 -2.43 -19.10 -7.29
N HIS A 3 -3.48 -18.46 -6.76
CA HIS A 3 -4.87 -18.60 -7.18
C HIS A 3 -5.43 -17.22 -7.48
N TYR A 4 -5.34 -16.75 -8.73
CA TYR A 4 -5.75 -15.41 -9.11
C TYR A 4 -7.12 -15.02 -8.52
N PRO A 5 -7.27 -13.86 -7.84
CA PRO A 5 -6.29 -12.77 -7.66
C PRO A 5 -5.51 -12.84 -6.34
N HIS A 6 -5.26 -14.02 -5.80
CA HIS A 6 -4.63 -14.26 -4.52
C HIS A 6 -3.41 -15.16 -4.64
N MET A 7 -2.51 -15.02 -3.67
CA MET A 7 -1.44 -15.97 -3.41
C MET A 7 -1.65 -16.53 -2.02
N ASP A 8 -1.74 -17.86 -1.94
CA ASP A 8 -1.82 -18.55 -0.68
C ASP A 8 -0.42 -18.70 -0.10
N ILE A 9 -0.30 -18.32 1.17
CA ILE A 9 0.93 -18.37 1.92
C ILE A 9 0.91 -19.64 2.80
N PRO A 10 1.98 -20.45 2.79
CA PRO A 10 2.10 -21.61 3.68
C PRO A 10 1.84 -21.22 5.14
N PHE A 11 1.17 -22.11 5.87
CA PHE A 11 0.71 -21.84 7.23
C PHE A 11 1.87 -21.40 8.14
N GLU A 12 3.00 -22.09 8.08
CA GLU A 12 4.16 -21.84 8.93
C GLU A 12 4.74 -20.43 8.73
N ILE A 13 4.80 -19.98 7.47
CA ILE A 13 5.26 -18.63 7.12
C ILE A 13 4.25 -17.59 7.60
N ALA A 14 2.97 -17.85 7.33
CA ALA A 14 1.93 -16.89 7.65
C ALA A 14 1.70 -16.74 9.15
N ASP A 15 1.80 -17.83 9.91
CA ASP A 15 1.62 -17.83 11.36
C ASP A 15 2.76 -17.08 12.07
N ALA A 16 3.99 -17.28 11.61
CA ALA A 16 5.16 -16.53 12.09
C ALA A 16 5.01 -15.00 11.90
N LEU A 17 4.32 -14.57 10.83
CA LEU A 17 4.10 -13.15 10.53
C LEU A 17 2.83 -12.59 11.19
N LEU A 18 1.73 -13.35 11.21
CA LEU A 18 0.44 -12.89 11.74
C LEU A 18 0.39 -12.92 13.27
N GLY A 19 0.99 -13.93 13.90
CA GLY A 19 0.75 -14.26 15.30
C GLY A 19 -0.75 -14.36 15.58
N GLU A 20 -1.19 -13.67 16.63
CA GLU A 20 -2.61 -13.59 17.05
C GLU A 20 -3.46 -12.67 16.16
N SER A 21 -2.85 -11.89 15.26
CA SER A 21 -3.59 -10.97 14.39
C SER A 21 -4.28 -11.70 13.24
N ASN A 22 -5.44 -11.21 12.84
CA ASN A 22 -6.12 -11.64 11.62
C ASN A 22 -5.56 -10.97 10.35
N GLN A 23 -4.81 -9.88 10.50
CA GLN A 23 -4.23 -9.14 9.39
C GLN A 23 -2.99 -8.36 9.84
N VAL A 24 -1.90 -8.52 9.09
CA VAL A 24 -0.71 -7.68 9.22
C VAL A 24 -0.38 -7.03 7.88
N ARG A 25 0.40 -5.95 7.94
CA ARG A 25 1.01 -5.34 6.76
C ARG A 25 2.35 -6.02 6.54
N VAL A 26 2.63 -6.36 5.29
CA VAL A 26 3.88 -7.01 4.89
C VAL A 26 4.46 -6.32 3.67
N ILE A 27 5.77 -6.39 3.53
CA ILE A 27 6.45 -6.01 2.31
C ILE A 27 6.90 -7.29 1.62
N MET A 28 6.53 -7.41 0.35
CA MET A 28 6.93 -8.49 -0.53
C MET A 28 8.06 -8.03 -1.43
N TYR A 29 9.21 -8.69 -1.32
CA TYR A 29 10.40 -8.46 -2.13
C TYR A 29 10.53 -9.54 -3.18
N LEU A 30 10.60 -9.14 -4.44
CA LEU A 30 10.77 -10.04 -5.57
C LEU A 30 12.22 -10.03 -6.08
N GLU A 31 12.64 -11.12 -6.70
CA GLU A 31 13.99 -11.24 -7.28
C GLU A 31 14.29 -10.18 -8.36
N ASN A 32 13.27 -9.68 -9.04
CA ASN A 32 13.41 -8.61 -10.03
C ASN A 32 13.58 -7.20 -9.41
N GLY A 33 13.73 -7.11 -8.08
CA GLY A 33 13.88 -5.86 -7.33
C GLY A 33 12.56 -5.15 -7.01
N ALA A 34 11.41 -5.66 -7.44
CA ALA A 34 10.13 -5.04 -7.11
C ALA A 34 9.79 -5.22 -5.62
N LYS A 35 9.31 -4.13 -5.02
CA LYS A 35 8.84 -4.06 -3.63
C LYS A 35 7.34 -3.80 -3.62
N LEU A 36 6.58 -4.62 -2.89
CA LEU A 36 5.12 -4.51 -2.84
C LEU A 36 4.61 -4.52 -1.39
N HIS A 37 4.03 -3.40 -0.96
CA HIS A 37 3.35 -3.29 0.33
C HIS A 37 1.96 -3.95 0.27
N ARG A 38 1.75 -5.06 0.97
CA ARG A 38 0.52 -5.86 0.92
C ARG A 38 -0.05 -6.15 2.31
N ALA A 39 -1.29 -6.62 2.33
CA ALA A 39 -1.89 -7.16 3.53
C ALA A 39 -1.82 -8.68 3.44
N LEU A 40 -1.22 -9.30 4.44
CA LEU A 40 -1.38 -10.71 4.72
C LEU A 40 -2.61 -10.87 5.61
N LYS A 41 -3.57 -11.69 5.20
CA LYS A 41 -4.85 -11.85 5.90
C LYS A 41 -5.15 -13.30 6.16
N ARG A 42 -5.58 -13.61 7.38
CA ARG A 42 -6.26 -14.86 7.71
C ARG A 42 -7.71 -14.77 7.24
N THR A 43 -8.17 -15.79 6.53
CA THR A 43 -9.57 -15.90 6.09
C THR A 43 -10.41 -16.57 7.16
N LYS A 44 -11.73 -16.55 6.97
CA LYS A 44 -12.67 -17.24 7.88
C LYS A 44 -12.41 -18.75 7.97
N ASN A 45 -11.80 -19.34 6.94
CA ASN A 45 -11.52 -20.77 6.87
C ASN A 45 -10.12 -21.13 7.41
N GLY A 46 -9.40 -20.17 8.02
CA GLY A 46 -8.05 -20.37 8.57
C GLY A 46 -6.92 -20.26 7.54
N GLU A 47 -7.21 -20.30 6.24
CA GLU A 47 -6.24 -20.06 5.17
C GLU A 47 -5.71 -18.63 5.21
N THR A 48 -4.48 -18.41 4.74
CA THR A 48 -3.85 -17.10 4.73
C THR A 48 -3.46 -16.68 3.32
N ARG A 49 -3.74 -15.42 2.97
CA ARG A 49 -3.67 -14.96 1.58
C ARG A 49 -3.11 -13.55 1.47
N ILE A 50 -2.41 -13.30 0.37
CA ILE A 50 -2.06 -11.96 -0.12
C ILE A 50 -2.82 -11.69 -1.42
N ALA A 51 -3.46 -10.52 -1.53
CA ALA A 51 -4.14 -10.11 -2.77
C ALA A 51 -3.16 -9.51 -3.79
N LEU A 52 -3.16 -10.06 -5.01
CA LEU A 52 -2.35 -9.67 -6.15
C LEU A 52 -3.25 -9.50 -7.38
N GLY A 53 -3.93 -8.37 -7.46
CA GLY A 53 -4.80 -8.03 -8.58
C GLY A 53 -4.03 -7.74 -9.88
N LYS A 54 -4.75 -7.66 -11.00
CA LYS A 54 -4.19 -7.46 -12.35
C LYS A 54 -3.21 -6.29 -12.47
N SER A 55 -3.51 -5.15 -11.85
CA SER A 55 -2.62 -3.98 -11.87
C SER A 55 -1.30 -4.25 -11.14
N THR A 56 -1.34 -4.96 -10.01
CA THR A 56 -0.17 -5.36 -9.23
C THR A 56 0.71 -6.30 -10.03
N LEU A 57 0.13 -7.36 -10.60
CA LEU A 57 0.87 -8.34 -11.40
C LEU A 57 1.60 -7.66 -12.56
N LYS A 58 0.89 -6.76 -13.27
CA LYS A 58 1.48 -6.00 -14.38
C LYS A 58 2.61 -5.07 -13.93
N GLN A 59 2.42 -4.34 -12.84
CA GLN A 59 3.43 -3.39 -12.34
C GLN A 59 4.69 -4.11 -11.83
N ALA A 60 4.51 -5.22 -11.12
CA ALA A 60 5.59 -6.02 -10.56
C ALA A 60 6.16 -7.05 -11.53
N LYS A 61 5.62 -7.11 -12.76
CA LYS A 61 6.00 -8.07 -13.81
C LYS A 61 5.97 -9.53 -13.33
N ILE A 62 4.97 -9.86 -12.51
CA ILE A 62 4.74 -11.23 -12.04
C ILE A 62 3.93 -11.97 -13.10
N ASN A 63 4.43 -13.12 -13.52
CA ASN A 63 3.65 -14.08 -14.29
C ASN A 63 3.04 -15.12 -13.33
N PRO A 64 1.71 -15.20 -13.18
CA PRO A 64 1.07 -16.15 -12.27
C PRO A 64 1.24 -17.62 -12.68
N ASP A 65 1.62 -17.89 -13.93
CA ASP A 65 1.82 -19.25 -14.46
C ASP A 65 3.24 -19.79 -14.20
N LEU A 66 4.12 -18.98 -13.61
CA LEU A 66 5.50 -19.35 -13.29
C LEU A 66 5.67 -19.45 -11.78
N GLU A 67 6.67 -20.23 -11.36
CA GLU A 67 7.12 -20.21 -9.96
C GLU A 67 7.64 -18.83 -9.59
N LEU A 68 7.33 -18.40 -8.37
CA LEU A 68 7.71 -17.10 -7.85
C LEU A 68 8.43 -17.29 -6.51
N SER A 69 9.72 -16.96 -6.50
CA SER A 69 10.51 -16.79 -5.28
C SER A 69 10.38 -15.37 -4.77
N LEU A 70 10.14 -15.24 -3.47
CA LEU A 70 9.98 -13.94 -2.81
C LEU A 70 10.36 -14.02 -1.34
N TYR A 71 10.60 -12.86 -0.75
CA TYR A 71 10.79 -12.68 0.67
C TYR A 71 9.66 -11.79 1.23
N LEU A 72 9.15 -12.15 2.42
CA LEU A 72 8.15 -11.39 3.15
C LEU A 72 8.75 -10.88 4.46
N GLU A 73 8.52 -9.61 4.76
CA GLU A 73 8.77 -9.05 6.10
C GLU A 73 7.54 -8.29 6.60
N ILE A 74 7.46 -8.08 7.90
CA ILE A 74 6.46 -7.18 8.49
C ILE A 74 6.74 -5.75 8.05
N ASP A 75 5.70 -5.07 7.59
CA ASP A 75 5.75 -3.68 7.18
C ASP A 75 5.61 -2.78 8.41
N GLU A 76 6.74 -2.35 8.95
CA GLU A 76 6.82 -1.46 10.12
C GLU A 76 6.75 0.03 9.74
N THR A 77 6.47 0.36 8.47
CA THR A 77 6.27 1.77 8.10
C THR A 77 5.05 2.34 8.81
N GLU A 78 5.14 3.61 9.21
CA GLU A 78 4.12 4.30 10.01
C GLU A 78 2.69 4.14 9.46
N PHE A 79 2.54 4.19 8.14
CA PHE A 79 1.25 4.10 7.46
C PHE A 79 1.01 2.75 6.78
N GLY A 80 1.89 1.76 6.94
CA GLY A 80 1.82 0.46 6.23
C GLY A 80 1.95 0.59 4.71
N PHE A 81 2.72 1.60 4.29
CA PHE A 81 3.12 1.95 2.93
C PHE A 81 4.30 2.94 2.98
N GLU A 82 5.10 3.01 1.91
CA GLU A 82 6.19 3.98 1.80
C GLU A 82 5.69 5.43 1.86
N MET A 83 6.35 6.26 2.67
CA MET A 83 6.10 7.70 2.73
C MET A 83 6.90 8.40 1.63
N PRO A 84 6.27 9.06 0.64
CA PRO A 84 7.00 9.83 -0.36
C PRO A 84 7.58 11.09 0.27
N GLU A 85 8.86 11.38 -0.05
CA GLU A 85 9.59 12.54 0.48
C GLU A 85 8.84 13.85 0.24
N GLU A 86 8.19 14.00 -0.91
CA GLU A 86 7.45 15.22 -1.24
C GLU A 86 6.24 15.44 -0.33
N LEU A 87 5.54 14.38 0.10
CA LEU A 87 4.44 14.52 1.06
C LEU A 87 4.96 14.80 2.46
N ALA A 88 6.02 14.11 2.87
CA ALA A 88 6.65 14.32 4.19
C ALA A 88 7.11 15.76 4.36
N GLU A 89 7.71 16.35 3.32
CA GLU A 89 8.12 17.75 3.29
C GLU A 89 6.91 18.70 3.46
N VAL A 90 5.82 18.47 2.72
CA VAL A 90 4.61 19.29 2.81
C VAL A 90 3.99 19.20 4.21
N MET A 91 3.89 18.00 4.77
CA MET A 91 3.37 17.78 6.14
C MET A 91 4.26 18.47 7.19
N ARG A 92 5.59 18.48 7.00
CA ARG A 92 6.51 19.19 7.91
C ARG A 92 6.31 20.71 7.88
N GLN A 93 6.01 21.27 6.71
CA GLN A 93 5.77 22.71 6.56
C GLN A 93 4.34 23.13 6.92
N ASP A 94 3.39 22.19 6.95
CA ASP A 94 1.98 22.44 7.22
C ASP A 94 1.44 21.51 8.33
N PRO A 95 1.60 21.89 9.61
CA PRO A 95 1.15 21.08 10.75
C PRO A 95 -0.36 20.83 10.79
N GLU A 96 -1.17 21.74 10.25
CA GLU A 96 -2.63 21.55 10.15
C GLU A 96 -2.94 20.44 9.14
N GLY A 97 -2.25 20.48 7.99
CA GLY A 97 -2.30 19.45 6.96
C GLY A 97 -1.84 18.07 7.44
N ASP A 98 -0.72 18.02 8.16
CA ASP A 98 -0.19 16.80 8.77
C ASP A 98 -1.22 16.16 9.70
N LYS A 99 -1.79 16.96 10.62
CA LYS A 99 -2.84 16.51 11.53
C LYS A 99 -4.04 15.95 10.75
N ALA A 100 -4.53 16.68 9.75
CA ALA A 100 -5.66 16.24 8.94
C ALA A 100 -5.38 14.91 8.21
N PHE A 101 -4.17 14.70 7.70
CA PHE A 101 -3.77 13.44 7.09
C PHE A 101 -3.70 12.29 8.11
N ARG A 102 -3.15 12.56 9.30
CA ARG A 102 -3.01 11.57 10.38
C ARG A 102 -4.36 11.13 10.96
N GLU A 103 -5.38 11.98 10.91
CA GLU A 103 -6.75 11.67 11.32
C GLU A 103 -7.51 10.77 10.32
N LEU A 104 -7.00 10.61 9.10
CA LEU A 104 -7.61 9.70 8.12
C LEU A 104 -7.54 8.25 8.60
N LYS A 105 -8.54 7.45 8.19
CA LYS A 105 -8.48 6.00 8.40
C LYS A 105 -7.22 5.43 7.72
N PRO A 106 -6.55 4.41 8.30
CA PRO A 106 -5.34 3.82 7.72
C PRO A 106 -5.50 3.38 6.25
N GLY A 107 -6.71 2.95 5.87
CA GLY A 107 -7.06 2.62 4.49
C GLY A 107 -6.90 3.79 3.51
N LEU A 108 -7.37 4.98 3.93
CA LEU A 108 -7.31 6.20 3.14
C LEU A 108 -5.89 6.75 3.06
N GLN A 109 -5.16 6.76 4.19
CA GLN A 109 -3.74 7.14 4.22
C GLN A 109 -2.95 6.37 3.16
N ARG A 110 -3.04 5.04 3.18
CA ARG A 110 -2.39 4.18 2.18
C ARG A 110 -2.84 4.44 0.74
N SER A 111 -4.13 4.71 0.53
CA SER A 111 -4.66 5.04 -0.79
C SER A 111 -4.02 6.31 -1.34
N PHE A 112 -3.89 7.33 -0.51
CA PHE A 112 -3.25 8.59 -0.87
C PHE A 112 -1.74 8.46 -1.10
N LEU A 113 -1.04 7.70 -0.24
CA LEU A 113 0.38 7.41 -0.44
C LEU A 113 0.61 6.69 -1.77
N HIS A 114 -0.18 5.66 -2.05
CA HIS A 114 -0.12 4.95 -3.34
C HIS A 114 -0.44 5.88 -4.53
N TYR A 115 -1.45 6.76 -4.39
CA TYR A 115 -1.75 7.76 -5.41
C TYR A 115 -0.55 8.68 -5.66
N ILE A 116 0.10 9.21 -4.63
CA ILE A 116 1.28 10.09 -4.81
C ILE A 116 2.42 9.31 -5.45
N VAL A 117 2.84 8.18 -4.88
CA VAL A 117 3.95 7.34 -5.36
C VAL A 117 3.76 6.88 -6.82
N SER A 118 2.52 6.63 -7.25
CA SER A 118 2.24 6.22 -8.64
C SER A 118 2.65 7.25 -9.70
N ALA A 119 2.93 8.51 -9.32
CA ALA A 119 3.44 9.52 -10.23
C ALA A 119 4.93 9.33 -10.56
N LYS A 120 5.24 9.33 -11.85
CA LYS A 120 6.61 9.10 -12.37
C LYS A 120 7.58 10.24 -12.11
N THR A 121 7.08 11.48 -12.02
CA THR A 121 7.93 12.68 -11.87
C THR A 121 7.77 13.29 -10.49
N VAL A 122 8.88 13.82 -9.97
CA VAL A 122 8.94 14.58 -8.71
C VAL A 122 7.91 15.70 -8.72
N ASP A 123 7.87 16.53 -9.76
CA ASP A 123 6.90 17.63 -9.90
C ASP A 123 5.44 17.18 -9.75
N THR A 124 5.09 16.01 -10.30
CA THR A 124 3.73 15.49 -10.17
C THR A 124 3.47 15.01 -8.75
N ARG A 125 4.46 14.43 -8.06
CA ARG A 125 4.34 14.05 -6.65
C ARG A 125 4.16 15.28 -5.76
N ILE A 126 4.98 16.32 -5.94
CA ILE A 126 4.84 17.61 -5.24
C ILE A 126 3.42 18.16 -5.42
N LYS A 127 2.93 18.25 -6.66
CA LYS A 127 1.59 18.75 -6.97
C LYS A 127 0.49 17.92 -6.31
N ARG A 128 0.62 16.58 -6.29
CA ARG A 128 -0.34 15.68 -5.64
C ARG A 128 -0.33 15.85 -4.13
N SER A 129 0.84 16.00 -3.52
CA SER A 129 1.01 16.20 -2.07
C SER A 129 0.39 17.51 -1.61
N LEU A 130 0.71 18.63 -2.27
CA LEU A 130 0.12 19.95 -1.96
C LEU A 130 -1.40 19.93 -2.09
N LYS A 131 -1.91 19.44 -3.23
CA LYS A 131 -3.35 19.36 -3.47
C LYS A 131 -4.07 18.48 -2.44
N LEU A 132 -3.46 17.36 -2.04
CA LEU A 132 -4.02 16.50 -1.02
C LEU A 132 -4.17 17.26 0.30
N ILE A 133 -3.10 17.88 0.76
CA ILE A 133 -3.08 18.58 2.05
C ILE A 133 -4.07 19.76 2.06
N ASP A 134 -4.13 20.55 0.99
CA ASP A 134 -5.11 21.64 0.87
C ASP A 134 -6.57 21.14 0.88
N ASN A 135 -6.83 20.00 0.24
CA ASN A 135 -8.15 19.39 0.25
C ASN A 135 -8.53 18.89 1.65
N LEU A 136 -7.58 18.25 2.37
CA LEU A 136 -7.85 17.69 3.69
C LEU A 136 -8.17 18.77 4.72
N LYS A 137 -7.47 19.91 4.69
CA LYS A 137 -7.79 21.08 5.53
C LYS A 137 -9.21 21.61 5.28
N GLN A 138 -9.73 21.43 4.07
CA GLN A 138 -11.09 21.81 3.69
C GLN A 138 -12.12 20.69 3.94
N GLY A 139 -11.72 19.56 4.54
CA GLY A 139 -12.60 18.40 4.77
C GLY A 139 -12.92 17.59 3.50
N ILE A 140 -12.20 17.82 2.39
CA ILE A 140 -12.41 17.13 1.12
C ILE A 140 -11.56 15.87 1.06
N ILE A 141 -12.19 14.70 1.24
CA ILE A 141 -11.52 13.40 1.14
C ILE A 141 -11.73 12.84 -0.27
N SER A 142 -10.79 13.10 -1.20
CA SER A 142 -10.85 12.51 -2.54
C SER A 142 -9.49 12.03 -3.05
N ALA A 143 -9.33 10.71 -3.18
CA ALA A 143 -8.18 10.09 -3.83
C ALA A 143 -8.39 10.09 -5.35
N GLY A 144 -8.32 11.28 -5.96
CA GLY A 144 -8.13 11.48 -7.40
C GLY A 144 -8.76 10.42 -8.32
N THR A 145 -10.06 10.16 -8.19
CA THR A 145 -10.86 9.46 -9.20
C THR A 145 -12.26 10.07 -9.21
N HIS A 146 -12.38 11.30 -9.73
CA HIS A 146 -13.64 11.73 -10.29
C HIS A 146 -13.66 11.30 -11.77
N ARG A 147 -14.45 10.28 -12.06
CA ARG A 147 -15.33 10.34 -13.24
C ARG A 147 -16.74 10.32 -12.68
N GLN A 148 -17.27 11.52 -12.40
CA GLN A 148 -18.69 11.71 -12.69
C GLN A 148 -18.78 11.82 -14.21
N GLY A 149 -19.56 10.92 -14.79
CA GLY A 149 -19.86 10.74 -16.19
C GLY A 149 -20.86 9.61 -16.27
#